data_AF-K2HRC5-F1
#
_entry.id   AF-K2HRC5-F1
#
_cell.length_a   1.000
_cell.length_b   1.000
_cell.length_c   1.000
_cell.angle_alpha   90.00
_cell.angle_beta   90.00
_cell.angle_gamma   90.00
#
_symmetry.space_group_name_H-M   'P 1'
#
loop_
_entity.id
_entity.type
_entity.pdbx_description
1 polymer ?
#
loop_
_entity_poly.entity_id
_entity_poly.type
_entity_poly.pdbx_seq_one_letter_code
_entity_poly.pdbx_strand_id
1 'polypeptide(L)'
;MSYFQKLVQHGSYNILSKFYNQIGHEDVQKPIFVGGCSFYILGVEFKTKQMDKQLAEQPPEVYLQYSSAAAFFRISNLFWMTYRSGYEKLPNSSLTTDVGWGCTIRAMQMMIANAMETIVYSGALNNTQTPYIPTKQEVMNVLIPFIDSPNSTTPLSIHHVYESRFVVEKNKSGVNYLAPSVVAKAYSFVVIH
;
A
#
# COMPACT_ATOMS: atom_id res chain seq x y z
N MET A 1 9.75 -23.76 17.56
CA MET A 1 9.83 -22.34 17.18
C MET A 1 8.42 -21.83 16.95
N SER A 2 7.96 -20.88 17.75
CA SER A 2 6.56 -20.44 17.71
C SER A 2 6.27 -19.73 16.39
N TYR A 3 5.04 -19.85 15.90
CA TYR A 3 4.53 -19.13 14.73
C TYR A 3 4.86 -17.62 14.80
N PHE A 4 4.83 -17.07 16.01
CA PHE A 4 5.23 -15.70 16.35
C PHE A 4 6.69 -15.36 16.06
N GLN A 5 7.64 -16.28 16.31
CA GLN A 5 9.05 -16.06 16.01
C GLN A 5 9.32 -15.97 14.50
N LYS A 6 8.57 -16.72 13.68
CA LYS A 6 8.65 -16.59 12.21
C LYS A 6 8.11 -15.22 11.75
N LEU A 7 7.00 -14.76 12.31
CA LEU A 7 6.41 -13.45 12.00
C LEU A 7 7.36 -12.28 12.31
N VAL A 8 8.09 -12.36 13.42
CA VAL A 8 9.08 -11.35 13.83
C VAL A 8 10.36 -11.43 13.00
N GLN A 9 10.83 -12.63 12.62
CA GLN A 9 12.01 -12.80 11.76
C GLN A 9 11.83 -12.23 10.35
N HIS A 10 10.60 -12.17 9.82
CA HIS A 10 10.30 -11.52 8.54
C HIS A 10 10.29 -9.97 8.62
N GLY A 11 10.51 -9.37 9.79
CA GLY A 11 10.65 -7.91 9.97
C GLY A 11 11.91 -7.31 9.33
N SER A 12 12.83 -8.15 8.84
CA SER A 12 14.15 -7.73 8.34
C SER A 12 14.22 -7.48 6.82
N TYR A 13 13.13 -7.68 6.07
CA TYR A 13 13.13 -7.42 4.63
C TYR A 13 12.91 -5.93 4.35
N ASN A 14 14.00 -5.17 4.53
CA ASN A 14 14.09 -3.79 4.12
C ASN A 14 14.25 -3.74 2.59
N ILE A 15 13.21 -3.29 1.87
CA ILE A 15 13.32 -2.92 0.45
C ILE A 15 12.64 -1.57 0.15
N LEU A 16 12.54 -0.71 1.18
CA LEU A 16 11.99 0.67 1.17
C LEU A 16 10.53 0.77 1.63
N SER A 17 10.31 0.41 2.92
CA SER A 17 9.36 1.08 3.81
C SER A 17 7.88 1.07 3.38
N LYS A 18 7.10 0.18 4.00
CA LYS A 18 5.64 0.29 4.13
C LYS A 18 5.32 1.47 5.05
N PHE A 19 5.57 2.66 4.55
CA PHE A 19 6.12 3.83 5.24
C PHE A 19 5.51 4.33 6.58
N TYR A 20 4.42 3.79 7.18
CA TYR A 20 3.81 4.34 8.40
C TYR A 20 3.31 3.30 9.42
N ASN A 21 3.85 2.07 9.40
CA ASN A 21 3.81 1.26 10.63
C ASN A 21 4.83 1.72 11.69
N GLN A 22 5.57 2.82 11.44
CA GLN A 22 6.55 3.40 12.37
C GLN A 22 6.44 4.94 12.52
N ILE A 23 5.26 5.56 12.34
CA ILE A 23 5.07 6.88 12.99
C ILE A 23 5.00 6.63 14.48
N GLY A 24 6.00 7.12 15.22
CA GLY A 24 5.94 7.34 16.67
C GLY A 24 5.46 6.13 17.47
N HIS A 25 6.34 5.14 17.63
CA HIS A 25 6.06 3.88 18.34
C HIS A 25 5.66 4.04 19.82
N GLU A 26 5.59 5.26 20.34
CA GLU A 26 5.25 5.56 21.75
C GLU A 26 3.86 6.19 21.94
N ASP A 27 3.30 6.90 20.95
CA ASP A 27 2.07 7.69 21.15
C ASP A 27 0.87 7.28 20.26
N VAL A 28 1.07 6.44 19.24
CA VAL A 28 -0.04 6.00 18.39
C VAL A 28 -0.75 4.82 19.07
N GLN A 29 -1.96 5.08 19.58
CA GLN A 29 -2.83 4.02 20.09
C GLN A 29 -2.98 2.93 19.02
N LYS A 30 -2.63 1.69 19.40
CA LYS A 30 -2.75 0.55 18.51
C LYS A 30 -4.22 0.42 18.07
N PRO A 31 -4.51 0.12 16.80
CA PRO A 31 -5.87 0.15 16.27
C PRO A 31 -6.79 -0.80 17.05
N ILE A 32 -7.81 -0.24 17.70
CA ILE A 32 -8.84 -1.02 18.39
C ILE A 32 -9.94 -1.32 17.39
N PHE A 33 -10.03 -2.57 16.97
CA PHE A 33 -11.15 -3.04 16.16
C PHE A 33 -12.34 -3.35 17.07
N VAL A 34 -13.54 -2.94 16.68
CA VAL A 34 -14.78 -3.23 17.41
C VAL A 34 -15.10 -4.72 17.27
N GLY A 35 -15.12 -5.44 18.39
CA GLY A 35 -15.46 -6.87 18.42
C GLY A 35 -16.91 -7.12 18.04
N GLY A 36 -17.16 -8.15 17.22
CA GLY A 36 -18.50 -8.55 16.80
C GLY A 36 -19.03 -7.87 15.52
N CYS A 37 -18.18 -7.12 14.80
CA CYS A 37 -18.51 -6.53 13.50
C CYS A 37 -17.60 -7.08 12.40
N SER A 38 -18.11 -7.23 11.18
CA SER A 38 -17.27 -7.56 10.02
C SER A 38 -16.50 -6.32 9.55
N PHE A 39 -15.26 -6.53 9.14
CA PHE A 39 -14.39 -5.51 8.57
C PHE A 39 -14.00 -5.90 7.15
N TYR A 40 -14.13 -5.00 6.18
CA TYR A 40 -13.85 -5.30 4.78
C TYR A 40 -12.58 -4.61 4.31
N ILE A 41 -11.64 -5.38 3.76
CA ILE A 41 -10.43 -4.84 3.11
C ILE A 41 -10.44 -5.31 1.66
N LEU A 42 -10.57 -4.37 0.72
CA LEU A 42 -10.50 -4.64 -0.72
C LEU A 42 -11.44 -5.78 -1.16
N GLY A 43 -12.65 -5.80 -0.61
CA GLY A 43 -13.68 -6.81 -0.92
C GLY A 43 -13.58 -8.12 -0.12
N VAL A 44 -12.56 -8.30 0.73
CA VAL A 44 -12.42 -9.46 1.61
C VAL A 44 -13.00 -9.16 2.99
N GLU A 45 -13.91 -10.02 3.46
CA GLU A 45 -14.52 -9.93 4.79
C GLU A 45 -13.62 -10.57 5.86
N PHE A 46 -13.23 -9.78 6.86
CA PHE A 46 -12.56 -10.23 8.07
C PHE A 46 -13.54 -10.16 9.23
N LYS A 47 -13.85 -11.32 9.82
CA LYS A 47 -14.75 -11.41 10.96
C LYS A 47 -13.98 -11.15 12.25
N THR A 48 -14.42 -10.17 13.04
CA THR A 48 -13.89 -9.95 14.37
C THR A 48 -14.65 -10.81 15.38
N LYS A 49 -13.94 -11.41 16.35
CA LYS A 49 -14.58 -12.13 17.46
C LYS A 49 -15.10 -11.12 18.48
N GLN A 50 -16.25 -11.40 19.10
CA GLN A 50 -16.68 -10.63 20.27
C GLN A 50 -15.63 -10.78 21.39
N MET A 51 -15.35 -9.68 22.08
CA MET A 51 -14.54 -9.72 23.30
C MET A 51 -15.34 -10.46 24.37
N ASP A 52 -14.83 -11.61 24.82
CA ASP A 52 -15.33 -12.21 26.05
C ASP A 52 -14.84 -11.39 27.27
N LYS A 53 -15.55 -11.53 28.39
CA LYS A 53 -15.26 -10.75 29.62
C LYS A 53 -13.87 -11.05 30.18
N GLN A 54 -13.31 -12.23 29.92
CA GLN A 54 -11.98 -12.63 30.40
C GLN A 54 -10.86 -11.99 29.58
N LEU A 55 -11.08 -11.76 28.28
CA LEU A 55 -10.17 -11.03 27.43
C LEU A 55 -10.14 -9.54 27.75
N ALA A 56 -11.26 -8.95 28.18
CA ALA A 56 -11.37 -7.54 28.59
C ALA A 56 -10.49 -7.15 29.80
N GLU A 57 -9.92 -8.14 30.48
CA GLU A 57 -8.99 -7.97 31.60
C GLU A 57 -7.51 -8.08 31.17
N GLN A 58 -7.23 -8.47 29.92
CA GLN A 58 -5.88 -8.60 29.36
C GLN A 58 -5.32 -7.23 28.91
N PRO A 59 -4.00 -7.08 28.77
CA PRO A 59 -3.42 -5.83 28.28
C PRO A 59 -3.79 -5.52 26.80
N PRO A 60 -3.84 -4.23 26.39
CA PRO A 60 -4.18 -3.75 25.04
C PRO A 60 -3.53 -4.51 23.87
N GLU A 61 -2.32 -5.03 24.09
CA GLU A 61 -1.53 -5.82 23.14
C GLU A 61 -2.16 -7.15 22.74
N VAL A 62 -2.93 -7.74 23.64
CA VAL A 62 -3.60 -9.01 23.41
C VAL A 62 -4.79 -8.80 22.48
N TYR A 63 -5.54 -7.71 22.59
CA TYR A 63 -6.75 -7.46 21.76
C TYR A 63 -6.49 -7.31 20.26
N LEU A 64 -5.33 -6.77 19.87
CA LEU A 64 -4.94 -6.64 18.45
C LEU A 64 -4.81 -7.98 17.75
N GLN A 65 -4.41 -9.03 18.47
CA GLN A 65 -4.31 -10.37 17.92
C GLN A 65 -5.70 -11.00 17.72
N TYR A 66 -6.70 -10.58 18.50
CA TYR A 66 -8.01 -11.22 18.57
C TYR A 66 -9.07 -10.66 17.62
N SER A 67 -8.96 -9.39 17.25
CA SER A 67 -9.95 -8.76 16.36
C SER A 67 -9.78 -9.16 14.90
N SER A 68 -8.57 -9.41 14.42
CA SER A 68 -8.21 -10.57 13.60
C SER A 68 -6.77 -10.36 13.15
N ALA A 69 -5.88 -11.26 13.56
CA ALA A 69 -4.50 -11.24 13.10
C ALA A 69 -4.43 -11.15 11.56
N ALA A 70 -5.33 -11.84 10.85
CA ALA A 70 -5.44 -11.78 9.41
C ALA A 70 -5.74 -10.36 8.85
N ALA A 71 -6.66 -9.59 9.45
CA ALA A 71 -6.91 -8.21 8.99
C ALA A 71 -5.71 -7.30 9.29
N PHE A 72 -5.11 -7.44 10.47
CA PHE A 72 -3.92 -6.67 10.83
C PHE A 72 -2.77 -6.92 9.85
N PHE A 73 -2.50 -8.19 9.53
CA PHE A 73 -1.50 -8.56 8.52
C PHE A 73 -1.90 -8.05 7.14
N ARG A 74 -3.18 -8.14 6.74
CA ARG A 74 -3.62 -7.61 5.44
C ARG A 74 -3.34 -6.12 5.31
N ILE A 75 -3.77 -5.29 6.28
CA ILE A 75 -3.53 -3.84 6.29
C ILE A 75 -2.02 -3.55 6.27
N SER A 76 -1.27 -4.24 7.14
CA SER A 76 0.18 -4.06 7.27
C SER A 76 0.97 -4.55 6.06
N ASN A 77 0.32 -5.20 5.09
CA ASN A 77 0.93 -5.63 3.83
C ASN A 77 0.42 -4.88 2.60
N LEU A 78 -0.50 -3.92 2.75
CA LEU A 78 -0.90 -3.06 1.65
C LEU A 78 0.30 -2.29 1.09
N PHE A 79 0.36 -2.20 -0.24
CA PHE A 79 1.35 -1.38 -0.93
C PHE A 79 1.09 0.08 -0.59
N TRP A 80 2.08 0.72 0.03
CA TRP A 80 2.03 2.12 0.40
C TRP A 80 3.09 2.91 -0.35
N MET A 81 2.65 3.94 -1.08
CA MET A 81 3.51 4.76 -1.93
C MET A 81 3.39 6.21 -1.50
N THR A 82 4.55 6.84 -1.34
CA THR A 82 4.70 8.18 -0.78
C THR A 82 5.39 9.10 -1.77
N TYR A 83 5.39 10.40 -1.47
CA TYR A 83 6.23 11.34 -2.18
C TYR A 83 7.70 10.91 -2.17
N ARG A 84 8.38 11.17 -3.28
CA ARG A 84 9.80 10.95 -3.46
C ARG A 84 10.47 12.22 -3.99
N SER A 85 11.77 12.27 -3.80
CA SER A 85 12.64 13.34 -4.27
C SER A 85 13.97 12.75 -4.70
N GLY A 86 14.61 13.36 -5.69
CA GLY A 86 15.91 12.92 -6.20
C GLY A 86 15.82 11.77 -7.21
N TYR A 87 14.63 11.47 -7.74
CA TYR A 87 14.50 10.58 -8.89
C TYR A 87 14.94 11.29 -10.18
N GLU A 88 15.13 10.55 -11.26
CA GLU A 88 15.47 11.09 -12.59
C GLU A 88 14.43 12.12 -13.07
N LYS A 89 14.85 13.14 -13.83
CA LYS A 89 13.94 14.21 -14.26
C LYS A 89 12.70 13.65 -14.97
N LEU A 90 11.53 14.17 -14.61
CA LEU A 90 10.29 13.81 -15.33
C LEU A 90 10.35 14.32 -16.78
N PRO A 91 9.75 13.59 -17.73
CA PRO A 91 9.83 13.90 -19.14
C PRO A 91 9.45 15.35 -19.47
N ASN A 92 10.29 16.02 -20.29
CA ASN A 92 10.11 17.41 -20.71
C ASN A 92 9.96 18.43 -19.54
N SER A 93 10.55 18.14 -18.37
CA SER A 93 10.50 19.03 -17.21
C SER A 93 11.83 19.07 -16.46
N SER A 94 11.94 19.98 -15.49
CA SER A 94 13.03 20.01 -14.51
C SER A 94 12.69 19.31 -13.19
N LEU A 95 11.49 18.71 -13.08
CA LEU A 95 10.99 18.13 -11.83
C LEU A 95 11.71 16.83 -11.51
N THR A 96 12.21 16.74 -10.27
CA THR A 96 12.86 15.54 -9.68
C THR A 96 12.21 15.14 -8.36
N THR A 97 11.03 15.70 -8.06
CA THR A 97 10.26 15.42 -6.86
C THR A 97 8.78 15.63 -7.09
N ASP A 98 7.97 14.80 -6.42
CA ASP A 98 6.52 14.92 -6.41
C ASP A 98 5.96 15.45 -5.10
N VAL A 99 6.84 15.90 -4.20
CA VAL A 99 6.47 16.55 -2.95
C VAL A 99 5.63 17.80 -3.26
N GLY A 100 4.44 17.87 -2.67
CA GLY A 100 3.53 19.02 -2.79
C GLY A 100 2.51 18.93 -3.93
N TRP A 101 2.63 17.97 -4.86
CA TRP A 101 1.70 17.85 -6.00
C TRP A 101 1.33 16.42 -6.40
N GLY A 102 2.16 15.43 -6.06
CA GLY A 102 2.02 14.04 -6.51
C GLY A 102 0.95 13.21 -5.81
N CYS A 103 0.19 13.75 -4.85
CA CYS A 103 -0.58 12.93 -3.90
C CYS A 103 -1.59 12.04 -4.60
N THR A 104 -2.30 12.58 -5.59
CA THR A 104 -3.29 11.82 -6.35
C THR A 104 -2.64 10.74 -7.21
N ILE A 105 -1.44 10.98 -7.75
CA ILE A 105 -0.67 9.95 -8.46
C ILE A 105 -0.31 8.82 -7.49
N ARG A 106 0.27 9.13 -6.33
CA ARG A 106 0.61 8.12 -5.31
C ARG A 106 -0.61 7.35 -4.83
N ALA A 107 -1.74 8.03 -4.62
CA ALA A 107 -3.00 7.38 -4.27
C ALA A 107 -3.48 6.41 -5.35
N MET A 108 -3.37 6.79 -6.62
CA MET A 108 -3.73 5.93 -7.74
C MET A 108 -2.76 4.74 -7.87
N GLN A 109 -1.45 4.95 -7.72
CA GLN A 109 -0.47 3.87 -7.73
C GLN A 109 -0.73 2.85 -6.61
N MET A 110 -1.06 3.32 -5.40
CA MET A 110 -1.48 2.44 -4.30
C MET A 110 -2.75 1.66 -4.65
N MET A 111 -3.76 2.33 -5.21
CA MET A 111 -5.00 1.67 -5.60
C MET A 111 -4.75 0.56 -6.63
N ILE A 112 -3.98 0.85 -7.69
CA ILE A 112 -3.66 -0.12 -8.74
C ILE A 112 -2.82 -1.27 -8.19
N ALA A 113 -1.75 -0.99 -7.43
CA ALA A 113 -0.87 -2.02 -6.87
C ALA A 113 -1.63 -2.99 -5.94
N ASN A 114 -2.46 -2.46 -5.05
CA ASN A 114 -3.25 -3.29 -4.13
C ASN A 114 -4.37 -4.06 -4.86
N ALA A 115 -4.93 -3.50 -5.95
CA ALA A 115 -5.87 -4.22 -6.81
C ALA A 115 -5.18 -5.35 -7.58
N MET A 116 -3.98 -5.11 -8.14
CA MET A 116 -3.17 -6.13 -8.82
C MET A 116 -2.85 -7.29 -7.86
N GLU A 117 -2.37 -6.98 -6.65
CA GLU A 117 -2.13 -8.00 -5.62
C GLU A 117 -3.40 -8.80 -5.31
N THR A 118 -4.53 -8.12 -5.13
CA THR A 118 -5.82 -8.76 -4.81
C THR A 118 -6.28 -9.69 -5.94
N ILE A 119 -6.10 -9.30 -7.19
CA ILE A 119 -6.48 -10.12 -8.35
C ILE A 119 -5.55 -11.32 -8.49
N VAL A 120 -4.24 -11.10 -8.50
CA VAL A 120 -3.21 -12.13 -8.74
C VAL A 120 -3.19 -13.17 -7.62
N TYR A 121 -3.33 -12.74 -6.36
CA TYR A 121 -3.25 -13.62 -5.19
C TYR A 121 -4.60 -13.85 -4.49
N SER A 122 -5.71 -13.62 -5.20
CA SER A 122 -7.09 -13.74 -4.67
C SER A 122 -7.33 -15.04 -3.90
N GLY A 123 -6.87 -16.18 -4.43
CA GLY A 123 -7.03 -17.48 -3.78
C GLY A 123 -6.36 -17.55 -2.40
N ALA A 124 -5.17 -16.96 -2.25
CA ALA A 124 -4.46 -16.94 -0.97
C ALA A 124 -5.02 -15.88 -0.01
N LEU A 125 -5.44 -14.72 -0.55
CA LEU A 125 -5.97 -13.60 0.22
C LEU A 125 -7.37 -13.82 0.78
N ASN A 126 -8.17 -14.69 0.16
CA ASN A 126 -9.53 -15.02 0.61
C ASN A 126 -9.52 -15.95 1.85
N ASN A 127 -8.38 -16.54 2.21
CA ASN A 127 -8.26 -17.30 3.46
C ASN A 127 -8.04 -16.33 4.63
N THR A 128 -9.11 -16.04 5.35
CA THR A 128 -9.11 -15.12 6.49
C THR A 128 -8.82 -15.77 7.84
N GLN A 129 -8.62 -17.10 7.85
CA GLN A 129 -8.30 -17.87 9.05
C GLN A 129 -6.79 -17.87 9.33
N THR A 130 -5.98 -18.00 8.28
CA THR A 130 -4.53 -17.91 8.34
C THR A 130 -4.05 -16.70 7.55
N PRO A 131 -3.32 -15.76 8.19
CA PRO A 131 -2.74 -14.61 7.50
C PRO A 131 -1.91 -15.04 6.27
N TYR A 132 -2.26 -14.51 5.11
CA TYR A 132 -1.39 -14.59 3.95
C TYR A 132 -0.22 -13.61 4.13
N ILE A 133 0.99 -14.11 3.87
CA ILE A 133 2.22 -13.35 3.92
C ILE A 133 2.87 -13.48 2.54
N PRO A 134 2.93 -12.39 1.75
CA PRO A 134 3.53 -12.45 0.43
C PRO A 134 5.04 -12.68 0.56
N THR A 135 5.58 -13.51 -0.33
CA THR A 135 7.02 -13.69 -0.51
C THR A 135 7.65 -12.44 -1.10
N LYS A 136 8.97 -12.31 -0.95
CA LYS A 136 9.72 -11.19 -1.57
C LYS A 136 9.47 -11.10 -3.08
N GLN A 137 9.42 -12.23 -3.78
CA GLN A 137 9.20 -12.23 -5.23
C GLN A 137 7.78 -11.76 -5.58
N GLU A 138 6.77 -12.20 -4.85
CA GLU A 138 5.38 -11.77 -5.05
C GLU A 138 5.23 -10.25 -4.84
N VAL A 139 5.89 -9.71 -3.80
CA VAL A 139 5.96 -8.26 -3.57
C VAL A 139 6.64 -7.53 -4.73
N MET A 140 7.81 -8.03 -5.18
CA MET A 140 8.55 -7.40 -6.27
C MET A 140 7.78 -7.42 -7.60
N ASN A 141 7.05 -8.49 -7.89
CA ASN A 141 6.23 -8.61 -9.10
C ASN A 141 5.14 -7.51 -9.19
N VAL A 142 4.63 -7.06 -8.04
CA VAL A 142 3.64 -5.97 -7.98
C VAL A 142 4.34 -4.61 -7.90
N LEU A 143 5.46 -4.49 -7.17
CA LEU A 143 6.13 -3.22 -6.92
C LEU A 143 6.93 -2.68 -8.10
N ILE A 144 7.66 -3.55 -8.83
CA ILE A 144 8.58 -3.16 -9.90
C ILE A 144 7.91 -2.20 -10.91
N PRO A 145 6.68 -2.46 -11.40
CA PRO A 145 6.02 -1.55 -12.32
C PRO A 145 5.91 -0.10 -11.85
N PHE A 146 5.95 0.17 -10.54
CA PHE A 146 5.72 1.50 -9.95
C PHE A 146 7.01 2.20 -9.49
N ILE A 147 8.18 1.58 -9.61
CA ILE A 147 9.46 2.19 -9.21
C ILE A 147 9.65 3.49 -10.00
N ASP A 148 10.07 4.57 -9.32
CA ASP A 148 10.26 5.91 -9.91
C ASP A 148 11.47 5.97 -10.85
N SER A 149 11.33 5.36 -12.01
CA SER A 149 12.31 5.32 -13.09
C SER A 149 11.61 5.50 -14.45
N PRO A 150 12.30 6.05 -15.46
CA PRO A 150 11.83 6.06 -16.84
C PRO A 150 12.07 4.72 -17.56
N ASN A 151 12.56 3.68 -16.87
CA ASN A 151 12.86 2.39 -17.49
C ASN A 151 11.59 1.65 -17.95
N SER A 152 11.65 0.96 -19.09
CA SER A 152 10.53 0.17 -19.64
C SER A 152 10.00 -0.92 -18.71
N THR A 153 10.81 -1.40 -17.76
CA THR A 153 10.39 -2.34 -16.70
C THR A 153 9.50 -1.71 -15.62
N THR A 154 9.34 -0.38 -15.64
CA THR A 154 8.57 0.39 -14.65
C THR A 154 7.40 1.14 -15.30
N PRO A 155 6.53 0.47 -16.07
CA PRO A 155 5.55 1.14 -16.93
C PRO A 155 4.51 1.97 -16.16
N LEU A 156 4.30 1.72 -14.87
CA LEU A 156 3.34 2.43 -14.01
C LEU A 156 4.01 3.47 -13.09
N SER A 157 5.28 3.79 -13.36
CA SER A 157 6.06 4.79 -12.63
C SER A 157 5.48 6.19 -12.79
N ILE A 158 5.92 7.09 -11.90
CA ILE A 158 5.55 8.50 -12.00
C ILE A 158 6.04 9.14 -13.31
N HIS A 159 7.15 8.66 -13.87
CA HIS A 159 7.69 9.14 -15.16
C HIS A 159 6.69 8.90 -16.28
N HIS A 160 6.22 7.65 -16.44
CA HIS A 160 5.32 7.27 -17.53
C HIS A 160 3.93 7.92 -17.40
N VAL A 161 3.36 8.00 -16.19
CA VAL A 161 2.07 8.68 -16.02
C VAL A 161 2.20 10.19 -16.26
N TYR A 162 3.36 10.78 -15.95
CA TYR A 162 3.61 12.21 -16.18
C TYR A 162 3.74 12.54 -17.67
N GLU A 163 4.13 11.61 -18.54
CA GLU A 163 4.10 11.82 -20.00
C GLU A 163 2.69 12.06 -20.55
N SER A 164 1.68 11.59 -19.82
CA SER A 164 0.29 11.77 -20.22
C SER A 164 -0.05 13.25 -20.33
N ARG A 165 -0.55 13.67 -21.50
CA ARG A 165 -1.02 15.04 -21.73
C ARG A 165 -2.01 15.52 -20.65
N PHE A 166 -2.82 14.61 -20.11
CA PHE A 166 -3.78 14.91 -19.05
C PHE A 166 -3.09 15.42 -17.77
N VAL A 167 -1.93 14.87 -17.42
CA VAL A 167 -1.12 15.28 -16.27
C VAL A 167 -0.32 16.54 -16.61
N VAL A 168 0.42 16.55 -17.73
CA VAL A 168 1.28 17.69 -18.11
C VAL A 168 0.48 18.99 -18.24
N GLU A 169 -0.67 18.95 -18.93
CA GLU A 169 -1.49 20.14 -19.16
C GLU A 169 -1.99 20.76 -17.85
N LYS A 170 -2.22 19.93 -16.83
CA LYS A 170 -2.73 20.35 -15.52
C LYS A 170 -1.63 20.65 -14.50
N ASN A 171 -0.39 20.19 -14.73
CA ASN A 171 0.69 20.32 -13.76
C ASN A 171 2.04 20.76 -14.36
N LYS A 172 2.04 21.66 -15.33
CA LYS A 172 3.26 22.19 -16.00
C LYS A 172 4.34 22.69 -15.04
N SER A 173 3.94 23.25 -13.91
CA SER A 173 4.82 23.86 -12.90
C SER A 173 5.20 22.92 -11.74
N GLY A 174 4.64 21.70 -11.67
CA GLY A 174 4.91 20.79 -10.55
C GLY A 174 4.44 21.31 -9.19
N VAL A 175 3.35 22.07 -9.16
CA VAL A 175 2.76 22.60 -7.91
C VAL A 175 1.24 22.51 -7.90
N ASN A 176 0.63 22.05 -8.99
CA ASN A 176 -0.82 22.02 -9.12
C ASN A 176 -1.35 20.68 -8.60
N TYR A 177 -2.47 20.77 -7.88
CA TYR A 177 -3.26 19.61 -7.55
C TYR A 177 -3.79 18.91 -8.81
N LEU A 178 -3.68 17.59 -8.85
CA LEU A 178 -4.24 16.75 -9.90
C LEU A 178 -5.53 16.09 -9.40
N ALA A 179 -6.64 16.29 -10.11
CA ALA A 179 -7.91 15.65 -9.77
C ALA A 179 -7.86 14.13 -10.01
N PRO A 180 -8.57 13.30 -9.20
CA PRO A 180 -8.57 11.85 -9.36
C PRO A 180 -8.97 11.38 -10.75
N SER A 181 -9.92 12.06 -11.40
CA SER A 181 -10.35 11.76 -12.77
C SER A 181 -9.25 12.00 -13.81
N VAL A 182 -8.41 13.02 -13.62
CA VAL A 182 -7.27 13.32 -14.51
C VAL A 182 -6.25 12.20 -14.42
N VAL A 183 -5.88 11.80 -13.20
CA VAL A 183 -4.90 10.75 -12.96
C VAL A 183 -5.43 9.38 -13.42
N ALA A 184 -6.70 9.07 -13.15
CA ALA A 184 -7.34 7.84 -13.64
C ALA A 184 -7.33 7.79 -15.18
N LYS A 185 -7.65 8.90 -15.83
CA LYS A 185 -7.58 8.99 -17.29
C LYS A 185 -6.15 8.82 -17.77
N ALA A 186 -5.16 9.43 -17.12
CA ALA A 186 -3.75 9.24 -17.47
C ALA A 186 -3.33 7.77 -17.42
N TYR A 187 -3.61 7.06 -16.32
CA TYR A 187 -3.30 5.62 -16.20
C TYR A 187 -4.03 4.76 -17.22
N SER A 188 -5.24 5.12 -17.67
CA SER A 188 -5.93 4.38 -18.73
C SER A 188 -5.26 4.46 -20.11
N PHE A 189 -4.30 5.39 -20.30
CA PHE A 189 -3.52 5.56 -21.53
C PHE A 189 -2.05 5.17 -21.38
N VAL A 190 -1.62 4.77 -20.18
CA VAL A 190 -0.28 4.22 -19.98
C VAL A 190 -0.28 2.85 -20.66
N VAL A 191 0.27 2.80 -21.88
CA VAL A 191 0.34 1.59 -22.68
C VAL A 191 1.46 0.73 -22.12
N ILE A 192 1.10 -0.45 -21.61
CA ILE A 192 2.07 -1.51 -21.30
C ILE A 192 2.42 -2.14 -22.65
N HIS A 193 3.50 -1.65 -23.27
CA HIS A 193 4.07 -2.25 -24.49
C HIS A 193 4.88 -3.50 -24.17
#